data_AF-X0T1Q2-F1
#
_entry.id   AF-X0T1Q2-F1
#
_cell.length_a   1.000
_cell.length_b   1.000
_cell.length_c   1.000
_cell.angle_alpha   90.00
_cell.angle_beta   90.00
_cell.angle_gamma   90.00
#
_symmetry.space_group_name_H-M   'P 1'
#
loop_
_entity.id
_entity.type
_entity.pdbx_description
1 polymer ?
#
loop_
_entity_poly.entity_id
_entity_poly.type
_entity_poly.pdbx_seq_one_letter_code
_entity_poly.pdbx_strand_id
1 'polypeptide(L)'
;MTSLELRQGFLNFFEKKGHKVVPSSSLIPTDPSVLLTSAGMQQFKPYYLGERSPYGLNVASCQKCFRTSDIDEVGDESHLTFIEMLGNFSFGSYFKEEVIKLAYEFIFQELKLPKDDVIIAVFEGDKMIPFDEESFSIWKKLGISEERIKKLGRADNFWGPTGKEGPCGPTTEVHFKNVELWNLVFNEYYQDKNEKLTLLKQKGV
;
A
#
# COMPACT_ATOMS: atom_id res chain seq x y z
N MET A 1 -20.39 -12.14 -1.65
CA MET A 1 -19.19 -12.35 -0.84
C MET A 1 -19.37 -11.60 0.47
N THR A 2 -19.14 -12.27 1.60
CA THR A 2 -19.14 -11.64 2.94
C THR A 2 -17.78 -11.00 3.23
N SER A 3 -17.68 -10.14 4.26
CA SER A 3 -16.40 -9.56 4.67
C SER A 3 -15.39 -10.63 5.14
N LEU A 4 -15.87 -11.69 5.78
CA LEU A 4 -15.06 -12.84 6.17
C LEU A 4 -14.47 -13.57 4.96
N GLU A 5 -15.30 -13.84 3.95
CA GLU A 5 -14.88 -14.48 2.71
C GLU A 5 -13.86 -13.63 1.94
N LEU A 6 -14.07 -12.31 1.87
CA LEU A 6 -13.15 -11.39 1.21
C LEU A 6 -11.78 -11.36 1.90
N ARG A 7 -11.78 -11.24 3.24
CA ARG A 7 -10.55 -11.26 4.04
C ARG A 7 -9.77 -12.55 3.82
N GLN A 8 -10.44 -13.69 3.92
CA GLN A 8 -9.78 -14.99 3.74
C GLN A 8 -9.35 -15.20 2.29
N GLY A 9 -10.13 -14.73 1.31
CA GLY A 9 -9.80 -14.78 -0.11
C GLY A 9 -8.51 -14.04 -0.41
N PHE A 10 -8.34 -12.83 0.13
CA PHE A 10 -7.10 -12.04 -0.01
C PHE A 10 -5.89 -12.77 0.58
N LEU A 11 -5.99 -13.23 1.83
CA LEU A 11 -4.88 -13.90 2.51
C LEU A 11 -4.50 -15.21 1.79
N ASN A 12 -5.48 -15.99 1.36
CA ASN A 12 -5.26 -17.22 0.59
C ASN A 12 -4.62 -16.94 -0.77
N PHE A 13 -5.02 -15.85 -1.44
CA PHE A 13 -4.44 -15.45 -2.72
C PHE A 13 -2.94 -15.19 -2.55
N PHE A 14 -2.53 -14.36 -1.59
CA PHE A 14 -1.13 -14.07 -1.37
C PHE A 14 -0.35 -15.26 -0.80
N GLU A 15 -0.95 -16.11 0.03
CA GLU A 15 -0.32 -17.35 0.48
C GLU A 15 0.05 -18.26 -0.70
N LYS A 16 -0.85 -18.42 -1.68
CA LYS A 16 -0.57 -19.18 -2.91
C LYS A 16 0.53 -18.54 -3.78
N LYS A 17 0.78 -17.24 -3.63
CA LYS A 17 1.86 -16.50 -4.32
C LYS A 17 3.18 -16.51 -3.53
N GLY A 18 3.24 -17.24 -2.42
CA GLY A 18 4.45 -17.43 -1.63
C GLY A 18 4.64 -16.43 -0.49
N HIS A 19 3.60 -15.65 -0.15
CA HIS A 19 3.64 -14.76 1.01
C HIS A 19 3.34 -15.53 2.29
N LYS A 20 4.10 -15.27 3.34
CA LYS A 20 3.77 -15.77 4.67
C LYS A 20 2.62 -14.94 5.24
N VAL A 21 1.51 -15.57 5.63
CA VAL A 21 0.45 -14.90 6.38
C VAL A 21 0.93 -14.63 7.82
N VAL A 22 0.93 -13.36 8.21
CA VAL A 22 1.38 -12.88 9.52
C VAL A 22 0.19 -12.27 10.26
N PRO A 23 0.02 -12.55 11.58
CA PRO A 23 -1.08 -11.96 12.35
C PRO A 23 -0.96 -10.43 12.45
N SER A 24 -2.10 -9.79 12.65
CA SER A 24 -2.16 -8.36 13.01
C SER A 24 -1.34 -8.09 14.28
N SER A 25 -0.53 -7.04 14.25
CA SER A 25 0.10 -6.49 15.45
C SER A 25 -0.92 -5.80 16.36
N SER A 26 -0.48 -5.46 17.57
CA SER A 26 -1.26 -4.69 18.53
C SER A 26 -1.70 -3.33 17.95
N LEU A 27 -2.89 -2.86 18.36
CA LEU A 27 -3.32 -1.48 18.10
C LEU A 27 -2.46 -0.47 18.88
N ILE A 28 -1.92 -0.88 20.02
CA ILE A 28 -0.98 -0.10 20.82
C ILE A 28 0.43 -0.42 20.29
N PRO A 29 1.07 0.51 19.55
CA PRO A 29 2.37 0.26 18.94
C PRO A 29 3.49 0.33 19.97
N THR A 30 4.64 -0.27 19.65
CA THR A 30 5.88 -0.12 20.43
C THR A 30 6.65 1.16 20.08
N ASP A 31 6.37 1.76 18.92
CA ASP A 31 6.94 3.03 18.50
C ASP A 31 6.24 4.19 19.25
N PRO A 32 6.96 4.95 20.10
CA PRO A 32 6.36 6.03 20.89
C PRO A 32 6.04 7.28 20.07
N SER A 33 6.43 7.34 18.78
CA SER A 33 6.13 8.47 17.91
C SER A 33 4.75 8.43 17.29
N VAL A 34 4.02 7.32 17.46
CA VAL A 34 2.68 7.08 16.94
C VAL A 34 1.74 6.67 18.07
N LEU A 35 0.51 7.18 18.06
CA LEU A 35 -0.46 6.92 19.14
C LEU A 35 -1.05 5.51 19.04
N LEU A 36 -1.50 5.15 17.84
CA LEU A 36 -2.10 3.86 17.51
C LEU A 36 -1.53 3.35 16.19
N THR A 37 -1.61 2.04 15.97
CA THR A 37 -1.31 1.43 14.68
C THR A 37 -2.36 1.90 13.66
N SER A 38 -1.96 2.74 12.71
CA SER A 38 -2.78 3.30 11.63
C SER A 38 -2.64 2.54 10.31
N ALA A 39 -1.57 1.75 10.12
CA ALA A 39 -1.32 1.01 8.89
C ALA A 39 -0.66 -0.36 9.12
N GLY A 40 -0.92 -1.29 8.20
CA GLY A 40 -0.33 -2.64 8.19
C GLY A 40 1.20 -2.67 8.17
N MET A 41 1.84 -1.69 7.51
CA MET A 41 3.29 -1.66 7.33
C MET A 41 4.08 -1.39 8.62
N GLN A 42 3.46 -0.81 9.66
CA GLN A 42 4.18 -0.33 10.84
C GLN A 42 4.95 -1.45 11.57
N GLN A 43 4.39 -2.66 11.64
CA GLN A 43 5.06 -3.81 12.26
C GLN A 43 6.23 -4.34 11.42
N PHE A 44 6.33 -3.93 10.16
CA PHE A 44 7.35 -4.37 9.20
C PHE A 44 8.41 -3.31 8.90
N LYS A 45 8.27 -2.10 9.46
CA LYS A 45 9.20 -0.97 9.29
C LYS A 45 10.69 -1.36 9.41
N PRO A 46 11.13 -2.15 10.42
CA PRO A 46 12.53 -2.53 10.54
C PRO A 46 13.08 -3.31 9.34
N TYR A 47 12.23 -4.09 8.67
CA TYR A 47 12.65 -4.96 7.56
C TYR A 47 12.93 -4.18 6.29
N TYR A 48 12.27 -3.05 6.07
CA TYR A 48 12.63 -2.11 4.99
C TYR A 48 13.95 -1.37 5.29
N LEU A 49 14.37 -1.31 6.56
CA LEU A 49 15.62 -0.67 6.99
C LEU A 49 16.82 -1.64 7.01
N GLY A 50 16.63 -2.88 6.55
CA GLY A 50 17.68 -3.89 6.40
C GLY A 50 17.76 -4.91 7.53
N GLU A 51 16.86 -4.86 8.52
CA GLU A 51 16.72 -5.97 9.46
C GLU A 51 16.14 -7.20 8.76
N ARG A 52 16.61 -8.39 9.14
CA ARG A 52 16.13 -9.63 8.54
C ARG A 52 14.76 -10.00 9.11
N SER A 53 13.75 -10.05 8.25
CA SER A 53 12.43 -10.55 8.61
C SER A 53 12.48 -12.04 9.01
N PRO A 54 11.91 -12.43 10.17
CA PRO A 54 11.78 -13.84 10.55
C PRO A 54 10.71 -14.58 9.73
N TYR A 55 9.86 -13.85 8.99
CA TYR A 55 8.77 -14.38 8.19
C TYR A 55 9.16 -14.62 6.73
N GLY A 56 10.40 -14.31 6.35
CA GLY A 56 10.85 -14.27 4.97
C GLY A 56 10.64 -12.89 4.33
N LEU A 57 10.89 -12.80 3.02
CA LEU A 57 10.89 -11.52 2.30
C LEU A 57 9.49 -11.07 1.85
N ASN A 58 8.52 -11.98 1.82
CA ASN A 58 7.17 -11.73 1.32
C ASN A 58 6.15 -12.11 2.39
N VAL A 59 5.31 -11.16 2.80
CA VAL A 59 4.30 -11.39 3.84
C VAL A 59 2.96 -10.77 3.48
N ALA A 60 1.88 -11.33 4.00
CA ALA A 60 0.54 -10.76 3.89
C ALA A 60 -0.13 -10.73 5.26
N SER A 61 -0.97 -9.74 5.53
CA SER A 61 -1.69 -9.62 6.79
C SER A 61 -3.02 -8.90 6.63
N CYS A 62 -3.87 -9.05 7.65
CA CYS A 62 -5.06 -8.22 7.85
C CYS A 62 -4.85 -7.46 9.16
N GLN A 63 -4.38 -6.22 9.07
CA GLN A 63 -4.04 -5.40 10.23
C GLN A 63 -5.26 -4.66 10.75
N LYS A 64 -5.46 -4.70 12.07
CA LYS A 64 -6.35 -3.77 12.78
C LYS A 64 -5.70 -2.38 12.79
N CYS A 65 -6.36 -1.42 12.19
CA CYS A 65 -5.89 -0.05 12.09
C CYS A 65 -6.84 0.90 12.79
N PHE A 66 -6.28 1.95 13.39
CA PHE A 66 -7.05 3.07 13.93
C PHE A 66 -6.54 4.39 13.35
N ARG A 67 -7.39 5.11 12.63
CA ARG A 67 -7.08 6.40 12.00
C ARG A 67 -7.74 7.53 12.79
N THR A 68 -6.94 8.19 13.63
CA THR A 68 -7.39 9.42 14.32
C THR A 68 -7.43 10.63 13.38
N SER A 69 -6.70 10.58 12.27
CA SER A 69 -6.65 11.63 11.24
C SER A 69 -8.00 11.85 10.56
N ASP A 70 -8.80 10.79 10.46
CA ASP A 70 -10.03 10.80 9.68
C ASP A 70 -11.26 11.09 10.57
N ILE A 71 -11.04 11.39 11.87
CA ILE A 71 -12.12 11.46 12.87
C ILE A 71 -13.18 12.51 12.56
N ASP A 72 -12.78 13.62 11.92
CA ASP A 72 -13.68 14.72 11.54
C ASP A 72 -14.55 14.37 10.32
N GLU A 73 -14.14 13.37 9.53
CA GLU A 73 -14.85 12.90 8.32
C GLU A 73 -15.76 11.70 8.61
N VAL A 74 -15.60 11.07 9.78
CA VAL A 74 -16.40 9.91 10.21
C VAL A 74 -17.89 10.25 10.23
N GLY A 75 -18.67 9.41 9.56
CA GLY A 75 -20.10 9.59 9.37
C GLY A 75 -20.50 9.74 7.90
N ASP A 76 -19.52 9.85 7.00
CA ASP A 76 -19.73 9.72 5.56
C ASP A 76 -19.79 8.23 5.10
N GLU A 77 -19.74 8.02 3.78
CA GLU A 77 -19.89 6.69 3.17
C GLU A 77 -18.63 5.81 3.24
N SER A 78 -17.45 6.36 3.59
CA SER A 78 -16.16 5.66 3.45
C SER A 78 -15.19 5.80 4.63
N HIS A 79 -15.32 6.81 5.47
CA HIS A 79 -14.39 7.10 6.57
C HIS A 79 -14.83 6.43 7.88
N LEU A 80 -13.88 5.71 8.46
CA LEU A 80 -14.03 4.96 9.70
C LEU A 80 -12.82 5.23 10.58
N THR A 81 -13.00 5.23 11.90
CA THR A 81 -11.87 5.29 12.84
C THR A 81 -11.14 3.95 12.89
N PHE A 82 -11.87 2.85 13.09
CA PHE A 82 -11.32 1.50 13.16
C PHE A 82 -11.62 0.74 11.87
N ILE A 83 -10.55 0.26 11.21
CA ILE A 83 -10.63 -0.49 9.95
C ILE A 83 -9.72 -1.70 9.97
N GLU A 84 -10.03 -2.67 9.11
CA GLU A 84 -9.12 -3.76 8.77
C GLU A 84 -8.43 -3.46 7.45
N MET A 85 -7.10 -3.36 7.50
CA MET A 85 -6.27 -3.14 6.33
C MET A 85 -5.69 -4.46 5.86
N LEU A 86 -6.16 -4.94 4.72
CA LEU A 86 -5.53 -6.03 3.99
C LEU A 86 -4.27 -5.51 3.31
N GLY A 87 -3.14 -6.20 3.50
CA GLY A 87 -1.87 -5.76 2.94
C GLY A 87 -0.96 -6.93 2.56
N ASN A 88 -0.23 -6.75 1.47
CA ASN A 88 0.90 -7.56 1.07
C ASN A 88 2.17 -6.72 1.13
N PHE A 89 3.29 -7.34 1.51
CA PHE A 89 4.53 -6.63 1.77
C PHE A 89 5.72 -7.41 1.20
N SER A 90 6.67 -6.68 0.65
CA SER A 90 7.92 -7.19 0.09
C SER A 90 9.10 -6.44 0.68
N PHE A 91 10.06 -7.19 1.23
CA PHE A 91 11.29 -6.67 1.80
C PHE A 91 12.45 -6.99 0.87
N GLY A 92 12.61 -6.22 -0.22
CA GLY A 92 13.67 -6.44 -1.21
C GLY A 92 13.50 -7.67 -2.10
N SER A 93 12.32 -8.30 -2.14
CA SER A 93 12.04 -9.45 -3.01
C SER A 93 11.56 -9.01 -4.38
N TYR A 94 10.42 -8.33 -4.42
CA TYR A 94 9.79 -7.79 -5.63
C TYR A 94 9.39 -6.33 -5.42
N PHE A 95 9.06 -5.65 -6.53
CA PHE A 95 8.73 -4.23 -6.54
C PHE A 95 7.53 -3.95 -7.46
N LYS A 96 7.49 -2.77 -8.10
CA LYS A 96 6.37 -2.25 -8.92
C LYS A 96 5.78 -3.26 -9.91
N GLU A 97 6.60 -3.84 -10.78
CA GLU A 97 6.09 -4.74 -11.83
C GLU A 97 5.31 -5.93 -11.27
N GLU A 98 5.85 -6.59 -10.25
CA GLU A 98 5.23 -7.77 -9.68
C GLU A 98 4.00 -7.41 -8.84
N VAL A 99 4.08 -6.39 -7.98
CA VAL A 99 2.95 -6.01 -7.14
C VAL A 99 1.76 -5.53 -7.98
N ILE A 100 2.01 -4.75 -9.03
CA ILE A 100 0.93 -4.27 -9.90
C ILE A 100 0.28 -5.45 -10.64
N LYS A 101 1.06 -6.45 -11.08
CA LYS A 101 0.50 -7.69 -11.66
C LYS A 101 -0.35 -8.47 -10.65
N LEU A 102 0.12 -8.62 -9.41
CA LEU A 102 -0.61 -9.30 -8.35
C LEU A 102 -1.91 -8.58 -7.98
N ALA A 103 -1.87 -7.24 -7.86
CA ALA A 103 -3.06 -6.43 -7.63
C ALA A 103 -4.05 -6.55 -8.78
N TYR A 104 -3.57 -6.46 -10.02
CA TYR A 104 -4.38 -6.66 -11.23
C TYR A 104 -5.03 -8.04 -11.25
N GLU A 105 -4.28 -9.10 -10.96
CA GLU A 105 -4.81 -10.48 -10.91
C GLU A 105 -5.91 -10.60 -9.85
N PHE A 106 -5.67 -10.11 -8.63
CA PHE A 106 -6.67 -10.18 -7.56
C PHE A 106 -7.93 -9.38 -7.90
N ILE A 107 -7.80 -8.15 -8.40
CA ILE A 107 -8.95 -7.28 -8.68
C ILE A 107 -9.78 -7.78 -9.87
N PHE A 108 -9.12 -8.10 -10.98
CA PHE A 108 -9.82 -8.35 -12.24
C PHE A 108 -10.08 -9.84 -12.51
N GLN A 109 -9.35 -10.76 -11.89
CA GLN A 109 -9.51 -12.20 -12.12
C GLN A 109 -10.19 -12.89 -10.92
N GLU A 110 -9.75 -12.60 -9.69
CA GLU A 110 -10.34 -13.19 -8.48
C GLU A 110 -11.65 -12.49 -8.09
N LEU A 111 -11.62 -11.16 -7.92
CA LEU A 111 -12.81 -10.37 -7.57
C LEU A 111 -13.71 -10.06 -8.78
N LYS A 112 -13.16 -10.19 -10.00
CA LYS A 112 -13.88 -9.97 -11.27
C LYS A 112 -14.53 -8.59 -11.35
N LEU A 113 -13.89 -7.56 -10.81
CA LEU A 113 -14.38 -6.20 -10.96
C LEU A 113 -14.26 -5.78 -12.44
N PRO A 114 -15.25 -5.06 -12.99
CA PRO A 114 -15.19 -4.57 -14.36
C PRO A 114 -14.12 -3.48 -14.47
N LYS A 115 -13.22 -3.62 -15.44
CA LYS A 115 -12.14 -2.65 -15.71
C LYS A 115 -12.68 -1.25 -15.99
N ASP A 116 -13.87 -1.16 -16.60
CA ASP A 116 -14.51 0.11 -16.95
C ASP A 116 -15.06 0.89 -15.75
N ASP A 117 -15.07 0.30 -14.55
CA ASP A 117 -15.45 1.01 -13.33
C ASP A 117 -14.23 1.36 -12.46
N VAL A 118 -13.03 1.02 -12.93
CA VAL A 118 -11.77 1.28 -12.23
C VAL A 118 -11.06 2.49 -12.83
N ILE A 119 -10.51 3.32 -11.94
CA ILE A 119 -9.56 4.37 -12.25
C ILE A 119 -8.27 4.04 -11.50
N ILE A 120 -7.14 4.17 -12.19
CA ILE A 120 -5.82 4.04 -11.60
C ILE A 120 -5.26 5.44 -11.37
N ALA A 121 -4.65 5.68 -10.22
CA ALA A 121 -3.86 6.88 -9.98
C ALA A 121 -2.38 6.51 -9.86
N VAL A 122 -1.50 7.34 -10.41
CA VAL A 122 -0.03 7.21 -10.31
C VAL A 122 0.58 8.55 -9.93
N PHE A 123 1.69 8.52 -9.21
CA PHE A 123 2.42 9.72 -8.81
C PHE A 123 2.91 10.54 -10.00
N GLU A 124 2.45 11.79 -10.12
CA GLU A 124 2.77 12.70 -11.23
C GLU A 124 4.20 13.25 -11.19
N GLY A 125 4.87 13.14 -10.04
CA GLY A 125 6.16 13.76 -9.80
C GLY A 125 6.05 15.09 -9.05
N ASP A 126 7.18 15.56 -8.54
CA ASP A 126 7.33 16.89 -7.96
C ASP A 126 8.79 17.38 -8.12
N LYS A 127 9.19 18.39 -7.32
CA LYS A 127 10.54 18.96 -7.36
C LYS A 127 11.64 17.99 -6.88
N MET A 128 11.29 16.98 -6.09
CA MET A 128 12.21 16.04 -5.44
C MET A 128 12.21 14.67 -6.09
N ILE A 129 11.06 14.20 -6.56
CA ILE A 129 10.85 12.85 -7.08
C ILE A 129 10.22 12.95 -8.47
N PRO A 130 10.75 12.27 -9.49
CA PRO A 130 10.19 12.31 -10.83
C PRO A 130 8.83 11.61 -10.90
N PHE A 131 8.13 11.83 -12.02
CA PHE A 131 6.95 11.08 -12.41
C PHE A 131 7.18 9.56 -12.34
N ASP A 132 6.20 8.81 -11.80
CA ASP A 132 6.25 7.35 -11.77
C ASP A 132 5.86 6.73 -13.13
N GLU A 133 6.74 6.89 -14.12
CA GLU A 133 6.58 6.35 -15.47
C GLU A 133 6.53 4.81 -15.49
N GLU A 134 7.19 4.16 -14.53
CA GLU A 134 7.24 2.70 -14.42
C GLU A 134 5.84 2.15 -14.12
N SER A 135 5.18 2.64 -13.06
CA SER A 135 3.83 2.20 -12.71
C SER A 135 2.82 2.51 -13.81
N PHE A 136 2.89 3.71 -14.40
CA PHE A 136 2.05 4.09 -15.54
C PHE A 136 2.18 3.10 -16.71
N SER A 137 3.42 2.75 -17.06
CA SER A 137 3.71 1.83 -18.16
C SER A 137 3.24 0.40 -17.87
N ILE A 138 3.38 -0.07 -16.63
CA ILE A 138 2.93 -1.42 -16.25
C ILE A 138 1.41 -1.53 -16.35
N TRP A 139 0.65 -0.57 -15.82
CA TRP A 139 -0.81 -0.58 -15.92
C TRP A 139 -1.31 -0.54 -17.37
N LYS A 140 -0.67 0.27 -18.22
CA LYS A 140 -0.96 0.31 -19.66
C LYS A 140 -0.70 -1.04 -20.34
N LYS A 141 0.43 -1.70 -20.02
CA LYS A 141 0.75 -3.05 -20.54
C LYS A 141 -0.27 -4.12 -20.10
N LEU A 142 -0.87 -3.96 -18.93
CA LEU A 142 -1.94 -4.84 -18.42
C LEU A 142 -3.32 -4.54 -19.03
N GLY A 143 -3.41 -3.56 -19.94
CA GLY A 143 -4.61 -3.23 -20.69
C GLY A 143 -5.58 -2.31 -19.95
N ILE A 144 -5.08 -1.53 -18.98
CA ILE A 144 -5.81 -0.35 -18.49
C ILE A 144 -5.58 0.77 -19.51
N SER A 145 -6.66 1.37 -19.97
CA SER A 145 -6.60 2.45 -20.95
C SER A 145 -6.04 3.72 -20.34
N GLU A 146 -5.33 4.51 -21.15
CA GLU A 146 -4.57 5.68 -20.66
C GLU A 146 -5.47 6.74 -20.02
N GLU A 147 -6.68 6.93 -20.54
CA GLU A 147 -7.66 7.87 -20.01
C GLU A 147 -8.14 7.52 -18.58
N ARG A 148 -7.95 6.26 -18.17
CA ARG A 148 -8.24 5.74 -16.83
C ARG A 148 -7.04 5.74 -15.90
N ILE A 149 -5.86 6.14 -16.37
CA ILE A 149 -4.66 6.30 -15.53
C ILE A 149 -4.45 7.79 -15.27
N LYS A 150 -4.92 8.25 -14.11
CA LYS A 150 -4.73 9.62 -13.63
C LYS A 150 -3.33 9.79 -13.06
N LYS A 151 -2.77 10.98 -13.26
CA LYS A 151 -1.52 11.41 -12.65
C LYS A 151 -1.89 12.39 -11.55
N LEU A 152 -1.59 12.08 -10.29
CA LEU A 152 -1.93 12.94 -9.14
C LEU A 152 -0.68 13.32 -8.35
N GLY A 153 -0.81 14.39 -7.57
CA GLY A 153 0.28 15.02 -6.85
C GLY A 153 0.73 14.25 -5.60
N ARG A 154 1.67 14.84 -4.86
CA ARG A 154 2.21 14.29 -3.60
C ARG A 154 1.15 14.08 -2.52
N ALA A 155 0.12 14.91 -2.48
CA ALA A 155 -0.95 14.78 -1.48
C ALA A 155 -1.72 13.46 -1.64
N ASP A 156 -1.84 12.99 -2.88
CA ASP A 156 -2.63 11.80 -3.22
C ASP A 156 -1.71 10.58 -3.41
N ASN A 157 -0.70 10.67 -4.28
CA ASN A 157 0.12 9.50 -4.66
C ASN A 157 1.54 9.47 -4.09
N PHE A 158 1.72 9.95 -2.86
CA PHE A 158 2.95 9.73 -2.10
C PHE A 158 2.63 9.43 -0.64
N TRP A 159 3.14 8.31 -0.13
CA TRP A 159 2.79 7.83 1.20
C TRP A 159 3.99 7.83 2.15
N GLY A 160 3.72 8.29 3.37
CA GLY A 160 4.64 8.21 4.51
C GLY A 160 5.54 9.44 4.70
N PRO A 161 6.47 9.36 5.67
CA PRO A 161 6.68 8.23 6.57
C PRO A 161 5.59 8.12 7.64
N THR A 162 5.38 6.92 8.20
CA THR A 162 4.60 6.80 9.44
C THR A 162 5.45 7.18 10.64
N GLY A 163 4.97 8.15 11.41
CA GLY A 163 5.70 8.75 12.53
C GLY A 163 6.59 9.90 12.07
N LYS A 164 7.62 10.23 12.85
CA LYS A 164 8.49 11.40 12.59
C LYS A 164 9.51 11.19 11.46
N GLU A 165 9.81 9.93 11.13
CA GLU A 165 10.78 9.53 10.11
C GLU A 165 10.53 8.08 9.70
N GLY A 166 10.99 7.66 8.52
CA GLY A 166 10.87 6.27 8.10
C GLY A 166 10.83 6.02 6.59
N PRO A 167 10.60 4.75 6.20
CA PRO A 167 10.31 4.37 4.82
C PRO A 167 9.08 5.09 4.28
N CYS A 168 9.16 5.54 3.02
CA CYS A 168 8.12 6.25 2.29
C CYS A 168 8.36 6.12 0.78
N GLY A 169 7.40 6.58 -0.03
CA GLY A 169 7.61 6.69 -1.46
C GLY A 169 6.34 6.93 -2.28
N PRO A 170 6.49 6.98 -3.61
CA PRO A 170 5.37 7.14 -4.52
C PRO A 170 4.41 5.96 -4.41
N THR A 171 3.16 6.18 -4.81
CA THR A 171 2.13 5.14 -4.82
C THR A 171 1.45 5.02 -6.17
N THR A 172 0.76 3.89 -6.35
CA THR A 172 -0.33 3.78 -7.30
C THR A 172 -1.57 3.26 -6.60
N GLU A 173 -2.70 3.89 -6.88
CA GLU A 173 -3.97 3.57 -6.26
C GLU A 173 -4.96 3.03 -7.27
N VAL A 174 -5.79 2.10 -6.79
CA VAL A 174 -6.93 1.55 -7.51
C VAL A 174 -8.19 2.15 -6.90
N HIS A 175 -8.95 2.89 -7.70
CA HIS A 175 -10.21 3.50 -7.33
C HIS A 175 -11.36 2.76 -8.02
N PHE A 176 -12.37 2.35 -7.27
CA PHE A 176 -13.58 1.70 -7.80
C PHE A 176 -14.81 2.49 -7.37
N LYS A 177 -15.58 3.01 -8.33
CA LYS A 177 -16.79 3.83 -8.08
C LYS A 177 -16.55 4.99 -7.09
N ASN A 178 -15.46 5.73 -7.29
CA ASN A 178 -15.03 6.87 -6.46
C ASN A 178 -14.57 6.53 -5.03
N VAL A 179 -14.38 5.25 -4.71
CA VAL A 179 -13.78 4.81 -3.45
C VAL A 179 -12.38 4.27 -3.73
N GLU A 180 -11.39 4.74 -2.98
CA GLU A 180 -10.05 4.16 -2.98
C GLU A 180 -10.14 2.72 -2.45
N LEU A 181 -9.92 1.75 -3.33
CA LEU A 181 -10.02 0.33 -3.02
C LEU A 181 -8.68 -0.23 -2.50
N TRP A 182 -7.57 0.20 -3.10
CA TRP A 182 -6.25 -0.33 -2.77
C TRP A 182 -5.14 0.66 -3.11
N ASN A 183 -4.27 0.92 -2.14
CA ASN A 183 -3.05 1.71 -2.29
C ASN A 183 -1.80 0.80 -2.32
N LEU A 184 -1.02 0.86 -3.40
CA LEU A 184 0.26 0.18 -3.52
C LEU A 184 1.39 1.18 -3.27
N VAL A 185 2.02 1.09 -2.11
CA VAL A 185 3.12 1.98 -1.71
C VAL A 185 4.45 1.40 -2.14
N PHE A 186 5.30 2.23 -2.74
CA PHE A 186 6.64 1.83 -3.15
C PHE A 186 7.66 2.41 -2.17
N ASN A 187 8.02 1.63 -1.16
CA ASN A 187 9.04 1.99 -0.16
C ASN A 187 10.42 2.09 -0.83
N GLU A 188 10.73 3.27 -1.34
CA GLU A 188 11.93 3.58 -2.12
C GLU A 188 12.84 4.60 -1.40
N TYR A 189 12.25 5.41 -0.52
CA TYR A 189 12.93 6.48 0.18
C TYR A 189 12.83 6.33 1.68
N TYR A 190 13.82 6.85 2.39
CA TYR A 190 13.77 7.16 3.80
C TYR A 190 13.65 8.68 3.96
N GLN A 191 12.61 9.12 4.66
CA GLN A 191 12.46 10.52 5.07
C GLN A 191 12.93 10.68 6.51
N ASP A 192 13.89 11.59 6.74
CA ASP A 192 14.34 11.94 8.09
C ASP A 192 13.43 13.02 8.74
N LYS A 193 13.74 13.37 9.99
CA LYS A 193 12.98 14.37 10.77
C LYS A 193 13.00 15.79 10.20
N ASN A 194 13.90 16.08 9.26
CA ASN A 194 14.00 17.36 8.56
C ASN A 194 13.41 17.28 7.15
N GLU A 195 12.58 16.26 6.88
CA GLU A 195 11.93 16.01 5.59
C GLU A 195 12.91 15.73 4.44
N LYS A 196 14.17 15.42 4.75
CA LYS A 196 15.15 15.07 3.73
C LYS A 196 14.94 13.62 3.31
N LEU A 197 14.86 13.42 2.00
CA LEU A 197 14.74 12.10 1.38
C LEU A 197 16.11 11.53 1.02
N THR A 198 16.30 10.25 1.33
CA THR A 198 17.45 9.45 0.87
C THR A 198 16.96 8.11 0.33
N LEU A 199 17.65 7.53 -0.66
CA LEU A 199 17.25 6.22 -1.20
C LEU A 199 17.46 5.12 -0.16
N LEU A 200 16.48 4.23 -0.04
CA LEU A 200 16.63 3.01 0.74
C LEU A 200 17.62 2.07 0.05
N LYS A 201 18.46 1.40 0.84
CA LYS A 201 19.33 0.33 0.34
C LYS A 201 18.52 -0.86 -0.17
N GLN A 202 17.35 -1.07 0.42
CA GLN A 202 16.42 -2.14 0.08
C GLN A 202 15.07 -1.52 -0.23
N LYS A 203 14.68 -1.57 -1.50
CA LYS A 203 13.33 -1.17 -1.91
C LYS A 203 12.33 -2.23 -1.47
N GLY A 204 11.09 -1.82 -1.27
CA GLY A 204 10.02 -2.73 -0.93
C GLY A 204 8.66 -2.23 -1.33
N VAL A 205 7.68 -3.10 -1.12
CA VAL A 205 6.26 -2.81 -1.24
C VAL A 205 5.68 -2.88 0.15
#